data_AF-A0A1E9IJN9-F1
#
_entry.id   AF-A0A1E9IJN9-F1
#
_cell.length_a   1.000
_cell.length_b   1.000
_cell.length_c   1.000
_cell.angle_alpha   90.00
_cell.angle_beta   90.00
_cell.angle_gamma   90.00
#
_symmetry.space_group_name_H-M   'P 1'
#
loop_
_entity.id
_entity.type
_entity.pdbx_description
1 polymer ?
#
loop_
_entity_poly.entity_id
_entity_poly.type
_entity_poly.pdbx_seq_one_letter_code
_entity_poly.pdbx_strand_id
1 'polypeptide(L)'
;MTLKEKMFEYLRENPKASYKELEENAGIPYGIAKTYMHRAKQKGELKELQDGSIEVVKEPPIEKSSYKKEIITEMIDIYMEDFRAVSPSERVDIGKRITMLLEKL
;
A
#
# COMPACT_ATOMS: atom_id res chain seq x y z
N MET A 1 -2.12 2.84 -2.12
CA MET A 1 -2.15 3.18 -0.68
C MET A 1 -2.50 1.96 0.16
N THR A 2 -1.51 1.43 0.88
CA THR A 2 -1.63 0.28 1.79
C THR A 2 -2.40 0.64 3.06
N LEU A 3 -2.92 -0.35 3.78
CA LEU A 3 -3.59 -0.14 5.08
C LEU A 3 -2.67 0.55 6.11
N LYS A 4 -1.35 0.31 6.03
CA LYS A 4 -0.37 0.96 6.91
C LYS A 4 -0.24 2.45 6.57
N GLU A 5 -0.17 2.79 5.29
CA GLU A 5 -0.14 4.19 4.83
C GLU A 5 -1.41 4.94 5.23
N LYS A 6 -2.60 4.33 5.03
CA LYS A 6 -3.88 4.91 5.47
C LYS A 6 -3.89 5.20 6.98
N MET A 7 -3.35 4.28 7.78
CA MET A 7 -3.30 4.41 9.24
C MET A 7 -2.45 5.62 9.65
N PHE A 8 -1.28 5.78 9.02
CA PHE A 8 -0.36 6.86 9.34
C PHE A 8 -0.93 8.22 8.93
N GLU A 9 -1.55 8.30 7.75
CA GLU A 9 -2.22 9.51 7.30
C GLU A 9 -3.35 9.93 8.24
N TYR A 10 -4.23 9.00 8.60
CA TYR A 10 -5.32 9.28 9.53
C TYR A 10 -4.83 9.72 10.92
N LEU A 11 -3.75 9.11 11.44
CA LEU A 11 -3.18 9.48 12.74
C LEU A 11 -2.50 10.86 12.74
N ARG A 12 -2.02 11.37 11.59
CA ARG A 12 -1.52 12.76 11.50
C ARG A 12 -2.64 13.77 11.72
N GLU A 13 -3.80 13.50 11.13
CA GLU A 13 -4.97 14.38 11.23
C GLU A 13 -5.73 14.18 12.54
N ASN A 14 -5.68 12.96 13.09
CA ASN A 14 -6.41 12.57 14.30
C ASN A 14 -5.46 11.87 15.30
N PRO A 15 -4.58 12.61 16.00
CA PRO A 15 -3.57 12.03 16.89
C PRO A 15 -4.14 11.20 18.05
N LYS A 16 -5.39 11.44 18.44
CA LYS A 16 -6.07 10.72 19.54
C LYS A 16 -7.04 9.64 19.05
N ALA A 17 -6.99 9.29 17.76
CA ALA A 17 -7.87 8.30 17.19
C ALA A 17 -7.81 6.97 17.96
N SER A 18 -8.98 6.48 18.32
CA SER A 18 -9.19 5.14 18.79
C SER A 18 -9.09 4.12 17.65
N TYR A 19 -8.84 2.85 17.99
CA TYR A 19 -8.88 1.76 17.01
C TYR A 19 -10.24 1.64 16.31
N LYS A 20 -11.32 2.05 16.97
CA LYS A 20 -12.67 2.04 16.40
C LYS A 20 -12.85 3.14 15.36
N GLU A 21 -12.33 4.34 15.60
CA GLU A 21 -12.32 5.42 14.61
C GLU A 21 -11.44 5.08 13.39
N LEU A 22 -10.33 4.36 13.59
CA LEU A 22 -9.53 3.84 12.47
C LEU A 22 -10.31 2.83 11.61
N GLU A 23 -11.18 2.04 12.21
CA GLU A 23 -12.03 1.10 11.50
C GLU A 23 -13.16 1.80 10.76
N GLU A 24 -13.90 2.68 11.43
CA GLU A 24 -15.07 3.37 10.88
C GLU A 24 -14.69 4.41 9.82
N ASN A 25 -13.61 5.18 10.04
CA ASN A 25 -13.28 6.33 9.20
C ASN A 25 -12.14 6.07 8.21
N ALA A 26 -11.18 5.21 8.55
CA ALA A 26 -10.06 4.86 7.66
C ALA A 26 -10.20 3.48 7.01
N GLY A 27 -11.25 2.71 7.37
CA GLY A 27 -11.51 1.38 6.83
C GLY A 27 -10.46 0.34 7.22
N ILE A 28 -9.75 0.55 8.33
CA ILE A 28 -8.68 -0.35 8.80
C ILE A 28 -9.28 -1.27 9.87
N PRO A 29 -9.40 -2.59 9.61
CA PRO A 29 -10.01 -3.50 10.58
C PRO A 29 -9.35 -3.42 11.96
N TYR A 30 -10.15 -3.45 13.02
CA TYR A 30 -9.69 -3.23 14.40
C TYR A 30 -8.45 -4.06 14.78
N GLY A 31 -8.47 -5.37 14.46
CA GLY A 31 -7.36 -6.27 14.75
C GLY A 31 -6.07 -5.96 13.96
N ILE A 32 -6.22 -5.42 12.75
CA ILE A 32 -5.10 -4.98 11.92
C ILE A 32 -4.53 -3.66 12.47
N ALA A 33 -5.39 -2.69 12.81
CA ALA A 33 -4.99 -1.41 13.40
C ALA A 33 -4.17 -1.63 14.69
N LYS A 34 -4.63 -2.49 15.59
CA LYS A 34 -3.91 -2.85 16.82
C LYS A 34 -2.52 -3.44 16.52
N THR A 35 -2.45 -4.36 15.57
CA THR A 35 -1.20 -5.01 15.16
C THR A 35 -0.22 -4.01 14.57
N TYR A 36 -0.70 -3.14 13.68
CA TYR A 36 0.13 -2.18 12.97
C TYR A 36 0.64 -1.07 13.89
N MET A 37 -0.23 -0.50 14.74
CA MET A 37 0.20 0.48 15.74
C MET A 37 1.25 -0.10 16.69
N HIS A 38 1.05 -1.34 17.18
CA HIS A 38 2.02 -1.98 18.06
C HIS A 38 3.40 -2.12 17.39
N ARG A 39 3.44 -2.64 16.15
CA ARG A 39 4.69 -2.79 15.40
C ARG A 39 5.34 -1.44 15.06
N ALA A 40 4.55 -0.44 14.71
CA ALA A 40 5.03 0.88 14.37
C ALA A 40 5.64 1.59 15.60
N LYS A 41 5.04 1.44 16.78
CA LYS A 41 5.63 1.88 18.06
C LYS A 41 6.96 1.18 18.34
N GLN A 42 7.04 -0.14 18.18
CA GLN A 42 8.29 -0.89 18.37
C GLN A 42 9.41 -0.45 17.42
N LYS A 43 9.07 -0.07 16.18
CA LYS A 43 10.03 0.42 15.18
C LYS A 43 10.42 1.90 15.37
N GLY A 44 9.79 2.60 16.32
CA GLY A 44 9.96 4.05 16.50
C GLY A 44 9.40 4.88 15.35
N GLU A 45 8.43 4.33 14.61
CA GLU A 45 7.69 5.04 13.55
C GLU A 45 6.57 5.88 14.16
N LEU A 46 5.93 5.38 15.24
CA LEU A 46 4.94 6.09 16.04
C LEU A 46 5.44 6.24 17.48
N LYS A 47 5.07 7.35 18.12
CA LYS A 47 5.33 7.59 19.53
C LYS A 47 4.04 8.01 20.24
N GLU A 48 3.80 7.45 21.41
CA GLU A 48 2.70 7.89 22.26
C GLU A 48 3.21 9.00 23.19
N LEU A 49 2.52 10.13 23.17
CA LEU A 49 2.81 11.29 24.02
C LEU A 49 2.14 11.13 25.38
N GLN A 50 2.57 11.95 26.35
CA GLN A 50 2.06 11.89 27.72
C GLN A 50 0.55 12.16 27.83
N ASP A 51 -0.02 12.88 26.87
CA ASP A 51 -1.45 13.20 26.82
C ASP A 51 -2.29 12.13 26.09
N GLY A 52 -1.68 10.99 25.74
CA GLY A 52 -2.30 9.87 25.04
C GLY A 52 -2.42 10.06 23.52
N SER A 53 -1.91 11.16 22.96
CA SER A 53 -1.87 11.33 21.51
C SER A 53 -0.72 10.54 20.87
N ILE A 54 -0.88 10.21 19.60
CA ILE A 54 0.08 9.51 18.77
C ILE A 54 0.74 10.51 17.84
N GLU A 55 2.07 10.59 17.92
CA GLU A 55 2.91 11.35 17.01
C GLU A 55 3.53 10.40 15.96
N VAL A 56 3.43 10.78 14.68
CA VAL A 56 4.11 10.09 13.58
C VAL A 56 5.54 10.62 13.48
N VAL A 57 6.51 9.82 13.96
CA VAL A 57 7.92 10.22 14.07
C VAL A 57 8.71 9.89 12.81
N LYS A 58 8.39 8.78 12.14
CA LYS A 58 8.97 8.39 10.85
C LYS A 58 7.87 7.89 9.93
N GLU A 59 7.88 8.40 8.70
CA GLU A 59 6.99 7.86 7.67
C GLU A 59 7.29 6.38 7.43
N PRO A 60 6.25 5.56 7.19
CA PRO A 60 6.47 4.17 6.88
C PRO A 60 7.26 4.12 5.57
N PRO A 61 8.28 3.26 5.45
CA PRO A 61 8.93 3.08 4.17
C PRO A 61 7.87 2.65 3.15
N ILE A 62 7.83 3.31 1.99
CA ILE A 62 7.03 2.83 0.86
C ILE A 62 7.42 1.36 0.67
N GLU A 63 6.47 0.45 0.83
CA GLU A 63 6.77 -0.97 0.73
C GLU A 63 7.30 -1.22 -0.68
N LYS A 64 8.60 -1.53 -0.80
CA LYS A 64 9.25 -1.80 -2.10
C LYS A 64 8.52 -2.90 -2.87
N SER A 65 7.87 -3.84 -2.17
CA SER A 65 7.00 -4.86 -2.77
C SER A 65 5.72 -4.25 -3.37
N SER A 66 5.06 -3.31 -2.68
CA SER A 66 3.90 -2.59 -3.21
C SER A 66 4.29 -1.74 -4.42
N TYR A 67 5.40 -1.01 -4.33
CA TYR A 67 5.91 -0.19 -5.43
C TYR A 67 6.30 -1.04 -6.65
N LYS A 68 7.00 -2.17 -6.45
CA LYS A 68 7.33 -3.11 -7.53
C LYS A 68 6.06 -3.69 -8.15
N LYS A 69 5.05 -4.02 -7.34
CA LYS A 69 3.76 -4.52 -7.81
C LYS A 69 3.01 -3.48 -8.63
N GLU A 70 2.96 -2.24 -8.18
CA GLU A 70 2.33 -1.11 -8.88
C GLU A 70 2.99 -0.89 -10.25
N ILE A 71 4.33 -0.83 -10.31
CA ILE A 71 5.06 -0.71 -11.58
C ILE A 71 4.76 -1.88 -12.51
N ILE A 72 4.82 -3.11 -12.02
CA ILE A 72 4.56 -4.29 -12.86
C ILE A 72 3.11 -4.28 -13.38
N THR A 73 2.17 -3.83 -12.56
CA THR A 73 0.75 -3.70 -12.95
C THR A 73 0.58 -2.66 -14.05
N GLU A 74 1.18 -1.47 -13.89
CA GLU A 74 1.15 -0.40 -14.90
C GLU A 74 1.78 -0.86 -16.23
N MET A 75 2.91 -1.57 -16.18
CA MET A 75 3.54 -2.15 -17.37
C MET A 75 2.63 -3.18 -18.06
N ILE A 76 1.92 -4.02 -17.29
CA ILE A 76 0.98 -4.99 -17.85
C ILE A 76 -0.17 -4.26 -18.54
N ASP A 77 -0.72 -3.20 -17.93
CA ASP A 77 -1.83 -2.44 -18.51
C ASP A 77 -1.43 -1.81 -19.85
N ILE A 78 -0.26 -1.18 -19.93
CA ILE A 78 0.29 -0.63 -21.19
C ILE A 78 0.44 -1.74 -22.25
N TYR A 79 1.05 -2.88 -21.90
CA TYR A 79 1.19 -3.98 -22.85
C TYR A 79 -0.15 -4.58 -23.27
N MET A 80 -1.17 -4.57 -22.41
CA MET A 80 -2.52 -5.01 -22.75
C MET A 80 -3.21 -4.08 -23.75
N GLU A 81 -2.97 -2.77 -23.66
CA GLU A 81 -3.41 -1.80 -24.67
C GLU A 81 -2.74 -2.07 -26.02
N ASP A 82 -1.41 -2.21 -26.03
CA ASP A 82 -0.65 -2.53 -27.24
C ASP A 82 -1.11 -3.85 -27.86
N PHE A 83 -1.31 -4.89 -27.04
CA PHE A 83 -1.79 -6.21 -27.49
C PHE A 83 -3.13 -6.11 -28.24
N ARG A 84 -4.04 -5.25 -27.78
CA ARG A 84 -5.34 -5.03 -28.42
C ARG A 84 -5.21 -4.24 -29.72
N ALA A 85 -4.25 -3.32 -29.79
CA ALA A 85 -4.04 -2.40 -30.92
C ALA A 85 -3.27 -3.00 -32.10
N VAL A 86 -2.46 -4.04 -31.89
CA VAL A 86 -1.62 -4.65 -32.95
C VAL A 86 -2.28 -5.82 -33.68
N SER A 87 -1.65 -6.23 -34.79
CA SER A 87 -2.09 -7.37 -35.60
C SER A 87 -1.93 -8.71 -34.87
N PRO A 88 -2.70 -9.76 -35.22
CA PRO A 88 -2.59 -11.07 -34.58
C PRO A 88 -1.18 -11.69 -34.58
N SER A 89 -0.37 -11.42 -35.61
CA SER A 89 1.02 -11.87 -35.68
C SER A 89 1.93 -11.21 -34.64
N GLU A 90 1.70 -9.94 -34.33
CA GLU A 90 2.50 -9.17 -33.36
C GLU A 90 2.07 -9.41 -31.91
N ARG A 91 0.84 -9.88 -31.71
CA ARG A 91 0.30 -10.24 -30.39
C ARG A 91 1.10 -11.31 -29.66
N VAL A 92 1.74 -12.23 -30.39
CA VAL A 92 2.49 -13.34 -29.77
C VAL A 92 3.63 -12.83 -28.89
N ASP A 93 4.38 -11.82 -29.35
CA ASP A 93 5.52 -11.30 -28.61
C ASP A 93 5.13 -10.39 -27.45
N ILE A 94 4.06 -9.61 -27.62
CA ILE A 94 3.46 -8.83 -26.52
C ILE A 94 2.90 -9.76 -25.45
N GLY A 95 2.19 -10.82 -25.86
CA GLY A 95 1.65 -11.83 -24.96
C GLY A 95 2.72 -12.49 -24.08
N LYS A 96 3.87 -12.86 -24.68
CA LYS A 96 5.02 -13.39 -23.91
C LYS A 96 5.51 -12.41 -22.85
N ARG A 97 5.63 -11.11 -23.18
CA ARG A 97 6.07 -10.08 -22.23
C ARG A 97 5.09 -9.91 -21.07
N ILE A 98 3.78 -9.94 -21.35
CA ILE A 98 2.73 -9.90 -20.33
C ILE A 98 2.85 -11.10 -19.39
N THR A 99 2.99 -12.32 -19.92
CA THR A 99 3.16 -13.53 -19.10
C THR A 99 4.40 -13.45 -18.19
N MET A 100 5.54 -12.99 -18.72
CA MET A 100 6.76 -12.82 -17.93
C MET A 100 6.62 -11.79 -16.80
N LEU A 101 5.79 -10.76 -16.97
CA LEU A 101 5.49 -9.78 -15.93
C LEU A 101 4.54 -10.36 -14.88
N LEU A 102 3.53 -11.13 -15.30
CA LEU A 102 2.61 -11.83 -14.39
C LEU A 102 3.33 -12.83 -13.48
N GLU A 103 4.37 -13.51 -13.96
CA GLU A 103 5.20 -14.42 -13.15
C GLU A 103 6.05 -13.71 -12.07
N LYS A 104 6.19 -12.37 -12.16
CA LYS A 104 6.98 -11.55 -11.22
C LYS A 104 6.13 -10.85 -10.15
N LEU A 105 4.80 -10.93 -10.26
CA LEU A 105 3.83 -10.49 -9.26
C LEU A 105 3.75 -11.50 -8.11
#